data_AF-A0A538EEC9-F1
#
_entry.id   AF-A0A538EEC9-F1
#
_cell.length_a   1.000
_cell.length_b   1.000
_cell.length_c   1.000
_cell.angle_alpha   90.00
_cell.angle_beta   90.00
_cell.angle_gamma   90.00
#
_symmetry.space_group_name_H-M   'P 1'
#
loop_
_entity.id
_entity.type
_entity.pdbx_description
1 polymer ?
#
loop_
_entity_poly.entity_id
_entity_poly.type
_entity_poly.pdbx_seq_one_letter_code
_entity_poly.pdbx_strand_id
1 'polypeptide(L)'
;MSRVLKLAVLGGAAVTALAFAGNALAVQKLSVAQTATSLTIKVTQAQTDAQPAKITIYVPTGYSINTSAAPGTTIGTTSGSIFARDANIPLPLSGNVVVAPPDTNAPGCATGTHLAVWNLALSVAGQAINLPVHVDPTAGAEAALGAYKMVVCLAPADVPQGTPGRSPNGAQLLEANFTVNNVFQVPAAQSVWKAITTPYASGTGLPNLTGTVETRALASSGTLTLSARVTNKKKRTVRVSGKLTQGGAAVAGSQVRLVLNGAATKFTARTAASGAYSLVL
;
A
#
# COMPACT_ATOMS: atom_id res chain seq x y z
N MET A 1 38.34 -46.39 22.67
CA MET A 1 38.09 -45.12 21.94
C MET A 1 36.72 -44.60 22.32
N SER A 2 36.71 -43.52 23.09
CA SER A 2 35.57 -43.06 23.89
C SER A 2 34.49 -42.38 23.03
N ARG A 3 33.24 -42.49 23.49
CA ARG A 3 32.02 -41.90 22.89
C ARG A 3 32.10 -40.37 22.69
N VAL A 4 33.16 -39.73 23.17
CA VAL A 4 33.47 -38.31 23.02
C VAL A 4 33.87 -37.94 21.58
N LEU A 5 34.45 -38.86 20.79
CA LEU A 5 34.80 -38.56 19.40
C LEU A 5 33.60 -38.55 18.43
N LYS A 6 32.48 -39.19 18.79
CA LYS A 6 31.26 -39.22 17.95
C LYS A 6 30.39 -37.97 18.09
N LEU A 7 30.60 -37.16 19.14
CA LEU A 7 29.94 -35.86 19.31
C LEU A 7 30.68 -34.70 18.63
N ALA A 8 31.95 -34.87 18.26
CA ALA A 8 32.75 -33.82 17.61
C ALA A 8 32.50 -33.72 16.08
N VAL A 9 31.87 -34.73 15.46
CA VAL A 9 31.59 -34.74 14.00
C VAL A 9 30.19 -34.23 13.67
N LEU A 10 29.31 -34.05 14.66
CA LEU A 10 27.95 -33.50 14.47
C LEU A 10 27.83 -32.00 14.79
N GLY A 11 28.94 -31.32 15.11
CA GLY A 11 28.96 -29.89 15.47
C GLY A 11 29.62 -28.96 14.43
N GLY A 12 30.02 -29.47 13.26
CA GLY A 12 30.95 -28.78 12.36
C GLY A 12 30.55 -28.70 10.89
N ALA A 13 29.24 -28.69 10.57
CA ALA A 13 28.78 -28.58 9.17
C ALA A 13 27.51 -27.72 9.00
N ALA A 14 27.38 -26.62 9.76
CA ALA A 14 26.31 -25.63 9.58
C ALA A 14 26.83 -24.18 9.49
N VAL A 15 28.11 -24.00 9.16
CA VAL A 15 28.71 -22.69 8.91
C VAL A 15 29.52 -22.79 7.62
N THR A 16 28.86 -22.54 6.49
CA THR A 16 29.41 -21.98 5.22
C THR A 16 28.46 -22.28 4.06
N ALA A 17 27.34 -21.55 4.02
CA ALA A 17 26.70 -21.11 2.79
C ALA A 17 25.59 -20.08 3.10
N LEU A 18 25.90 -19.07 3.92
CA LEU A 18 25.34 -17.75 3.61
C LEU A 18 26.17 -17.23 2.44
N ALA A 19 25.95 -17.82 1.27
CA ALA A 19 26.29 -17.17 0.02
C ALA A 19 25.59 -15.81 0.09
N PHE A 20 26.37 -14.75 -0.15
CA PHE A 20 25.89 -13.38 -0.25
C PHE A 20 24.63 -13.33 -1.13
N ALA A 21 23.45 -13.33 -0.49
CA ALA A 21 22.25 -12.76 -1.08
C ALA A 21 22.50 -11.25 -1.04
N GLY A 22 23.26 -10.76 -2.03
CA GLY A 22 23.48 -9.34 -2.21
C GLY A 22 22.12 -8.63 -2.28
N ASN A 23 21.87 -7.77 -1.29
CA ASN A 23 20.84 -6.72 -1.27
C ASN A 23 19.41 -7.12 -1.67
N ALA A 24 18.91 -8.28 -1.24
CA ALA A 24 17.48 -8.62 -1.38
C ALA A 24 16.61 -8.07 -0.22
N LEU A 25 17.10 -7.11 0.56
CA LEU A 25 16.21 -6.25 1.35
C LEU A 25 15.50 -5.34 0.34
N ALA A 26 14.21 -5.56 0.15
CA ALA A 26 13.44 -4.75 -0.79
C ALA A 26 13.56 -3.27 -0.43
N VAL A 27 14.19 -2.56 -1.34
CA VAL A 27 14.59 -1.15 -1.27
C VAL A 27 13.34 -0.25 -1.14
N GLN A 28 12.31 -0.60 -1.90
CA GLN A 28 10.97 -0.06 -1.72
C GLN A 28 10.19 -0.88 -0.70
N LYS A 29 9.30 -0.26 0.06
CA LYS A 29 8.36 -0.92 0.98
C LYS A 29 6.94 -0.64 0.53
N LEU A 30 6.08 -1.64 0.68
CA LEU A 30 4.64 -1.57 0.43
C LEU A 30 3.89 -1.72 1.75
N SER A 31 2.89 -0.89 1.96
CA SER A 31 1.90 -1.05 3.02
C SER A 31 0.51 -0.76 2.47
N VAL A 32 -0.49 -1.49 2.97
CA VAL A 32 -1.89 -1.32 2.56
C VAL A 32 -2.75 -1.26 3.81
N ALA A 33 -3.51 -0.17 3.93
CA ALA A 33 -4.53 -0.01 4.94
C ALA A 33 -5.89 0.07 4.25
N GLN A 34 -6.91 -0.57 4.83
CA GLN A 34 -8.23 -0.63 4.21
C GLN A 34 -9.35 -0.65 5.24
N THR A 35 -10.49 -0.09 4.83
CA THR A 35 -11.80 -0.21 5.46
C THR A 35 -12.80 -0.73 4.42
N ALA A 36 -14.08 -0.79 4.77
CA ALA A 36 -15.11 -1.17 3.80
C ALA A 36 -15.26 -0.19 2.64
N THR A 37 -14.87 1.08 2.82
CA THR A 37 -15.11 2.16 1.85
C THR A 37 -13.87 2.96 1.48
N SER A 38 -12.72 2.70 2.11
CA SER A 38 -11.49 3.44 1.86
C SER A 38 -10.31 2.49 1.79
N LEU A 39 -9.40 2.75 0.86
CA LEU A 39 -8.17 1.98 0.69
C LEU A 39 -7.00 2.94 0.50
N THR A 40 -5.98 2.77 1.32
CA THR A 40 -4.73 3.51 1.27
C THR A 40 -3.58 2.57 0.94
N ILE A 41 -2.87 2.86 -0.15
CA ILE A 41 -1.64 2.20 -0.56
C ILE A 41 -0.49 3.15 -0.27
N LYS A 42 0.45 2.68 0.53
CA LYS A 42 1.67 3.41 0.85
C LYS A 42 2.86 2.71 0.21
N VAL A 43 3.63 3.45 -0.57
CA VAL A 43 4.95 3.06 -1.05
C VAL A 43 6.01 3.99 -0.46
N THR A 44 7.10 3.43 0.06
CA THR A 44 8.22 4.21 0.60
C THR A 44 9.57 3.66 0.18
N GLN A 45 10.59 4.51 0.16
CA GLN A 45 11.99 4.14 -0.05
C GLN A 45 12.90 5.13 0.70
N ALA A 46 14.15 4.72 0.95
CA ALA A 46 15.15 5.64 1.49
C ALA A 46 15.65 6.60 0.41
N GLN A 47 16.19 7.75 0.82
CA GLN A 47 16.78 8.73 -0.11
C GLN A 47 18.00 8.16 -0.86
N THR A 48 18.73 7.24 -0.24
CA THR A 48 19.90 6.56 -0.82
C THR A 48 19.53 5.60 -1.95
N ASP A 49 18.25 5.27 -2.08
CA ASP A 49 17.76 4.27 -3.01
C ASP A 49 17.64 4.85 -4.42
N ALA A 50 17.77 3.99 -5.43
CA ALA A 50 17.57 4.42 -6.81
C ALA A 50 16.08 4.76 -7.05
N GLN A 51 15.82 5.84 -7.79
CA GLN A 51 14.47 6.21 -8.21
C GLN A 51 13.81 5.06 -8.98
N PRO A 52 12.55 4.69 -8.67
CA PRO A 52 11.79 3.71 -9.45
C PRO A 52 11.58 4.21 -10.87
N ALA A 53 11.91 3.42 -11.88
CA ALA A 53 11.47 3.66 -13.24
C ALA A 53 10.01 3.22 -13.43
N LYS A 54 9.64 2.09 -12.82
CA LYS A 54 8.30 1.53 -12.87
C LYS A 54 7.94 0.87 -11.54
N ILE A 55 6.72 1.11 -11.07
CA ILE A 55 6.10 0.41 -9.95
C ILE A 55 4.83 -0.25 -10.47
N THR A 56 4.73 -1.57 -10.31
CA THR A 56 3.54 -2.35 -10.65
C THR A 56 2.97 -2.97 -9.39
N ILE A 57 1.79 -2.52 -8.97
CA ILE A 57 1.09 -2.99 -7.78
C ILE A 57 -0.02 -3.94 -8.21
N TYR A 58 0.05 -5.19 -7.79
CA TYR A 58 -0.98 -6.19 -8.05
C TYR A 58 -2.05 -6.14 -6.98
N VAL A 59 -3.28 -5.92 -7.44
CA VAL A 59 -4.49 -5.99 -6.63
C VAL A 59 -4.86 -7.46 -6.44
N PRO A 60 -4.95 -7.97 -5.20
CA PRO A 60 -5.18 -9.38 -4.95
C PRO A 60 -6.50 -9.88 -5.53
N THR A 61 -6.58 -11.18 -5.82
CA THR A 61 -7.84 -11.83 -6.17
C THR A 61 -8.88 -11.66 -5.05
N GLY A 62 -10.14 -11.41 -5.42
CA GLY A 62 -11.24 -11.17 -4.48
C GLY A 62 -11.58 -9.69 -4.27
N TYR A 63 -10.71 -8.77 -4.69
CA TYR A 63 -11.08 -7.37 -4.86
C TYR A 63 -11.80 -7.16 -6.18
N SER A 64 -12.73 -6.22 -6.21
CA SER A 64 -13.26 -5.64 -7.45
C SER A 64 -12.98 -4.14 -7.49
N ILE A 65 -12.85 -3.58 -8.69
CA ILE A 65 -12.60 -2.16 -8.91
C ILE A 65 -13.83 -1.55 -9.57
N ASN A 66 -14.40 -0.52 -8.96
CA ASN A 66 -15.41 0.31 -9.56
C ASN A 66 -14.75 1.38 -10.45
N THR A 67 -14.97 1.26 -11.76
CA THR A 67 -14.46 2.19 -12.77
C THR A 67 -15.56 3.06 -13.39
N SER A 68 -16.74 3.13 -12.77
CA SER A 68 -17.90 3.86 -13.31
C SER A 68 -17.79 5.38 -13.23
N ALA A 69 -16.80 5.91 -12.51
CA ALA A 69 -16.61 7.34 -12.34
C ALA A 69 -16.16 7.97 -13.66
N ALA A 70 -16.79 9.08 -14.06
CA ALA A 70 -16.45 9.77 -15.31
C ALA A 70 -15.09 10.49 -15.21
N PRO A 71 -14.36 10.68 -16.33
CA PRO A 71 -13.17 11.53 -16.36
C PRO A 71 -13.40 12.91 -15.74
N GLY A 72 -12.43 13.39 -14.96
CA GLY A 72 -12.51 14.60 -14.15
C GLY A 72 -13.05 14.39 -12.73
N THR A 73 -13.57 13.20 -12.41
CA THR A 73 -14.06 12.89 -11.06
C THR A 73 -12.90 12.68 -10.08
N THR A 74 -12.90 13.39 -8.96
CA THR A 74 -12.00 13.12 -7.84
C THR A 74 -12.47 11.89 -7.06
N ILE A 75 -11.63 10.86 -6.99
CA ILE A 75 -11.92 9.58 -6.31
C ILE A 75 -11.10 9.39 -5.03
N GLY A 76 -10.19 10.31 -4.74
CA GLY A 76 -9.25 10.16 -3.64
C GLY A 76 -8.22 11.29 -3.56
N THR A 77 -7.21 11.06 -2.75
CA THR A 77 -6.08 11.96 -2.54
C THR A 77 -4.76 11.20 -2.53
N THR A 78 -3.69 11.88 -2.87
CA THR A 78 -2.32 11.40 -2.71
C THR A 78 -1.54 12.38 -1.86
N SER A 79 -0.74 11.88 -0.92
CA SER A 79 0.16 12.70 -0.09
C SER A 79 1.48 11.98 0.13
N GLY A 80 2.53 12.69 0.52
CA GLY A 80 3.82 12.08 0.82
C GLY A 80 4.97 13.07 0.75
N SER A 81 6.14 12.59 0.37
CA SER A 81 7.32 13.42 0.20
C SER A 81 8.22 12.92 -0.94
N ILE A 82 8.90 13.88 -1.56
CA ILE A 82 9.99 13.65 -2.51
C ILE A 82 11.27 14.27 -1.96
N PHE A 83 12.40 13.82 -2.48
CA PHE A 83 13.67 14.52 -2.35
C PHE A 83 13.94 15.30 -3.62
N ALA A 84 14.08 16.62 -3.53
CA ALA A 84 14.46 17.48 -4.65
C ALA A 84 15.98 17.54 -4.72
N ARG A 85 16.59 16.77 -5.64
CA ARG A 85 18.05 16.67 -5.74
C ARG A 85 18.72 17.99 -6.07
N ASP A 86 18.09 18.82 -6.90
CA ASP A 86 18.68 20.09 -7.34
C ASP A 86 18.74 21.14 -6.22
N ALA A 87 17.83 21.02 -5.23
CA ALA A 87 17.80 21.88 -4.05
C ALA A 87 18.33 21.18 -2.79
N ASN A 88 18.67 19.89 -2.87
CA ASN A 88 19.13 19.05 -1.78
C ASN A 88 18.22 19.08 -0.53
N ILE A 89 16.90 19.09 -0.71
CA ILE A 89 15.91 19.15 0.38
C ILE A 89 14.75 18.17 0.17
N PRO A 90 14.16 17.62 1.24
CA PRO A 90 12.87 16.95 1.15
C PRO A 90 11.74 17.98 0.96
N LEU A 91 10.78 17.67 0.09
CA LEU A 91 9.60 18.48 -0.15
C LEU A 91 8.33 17.63 0.04
N PRO A 92 7.29 18.16 0.71
CA PRO A 92 6.01 17.48 0.76
C PRO A 92 5.36 17.48 -0.62
N LEU A 93 4.66 16.39 -0.93
CA LEU A 93 3.79 16.28 -2.10
C LEU A 93 2.35 16.04 -1.62
N SER A 94 1.40 16.68 -2.28
CA SER A 94 -0.01 16.39 -2.06
C SER A 94 -0.84 16.70 -3.30
N GLY A 95 -2.00 16.05 -3.43
CA GLY A 95 -2.85 16.24 -4.58
C GLY A 95 -4.10 15.36 -4.56
N ASN A 96 -4.93 15.55 -5.57
CA ASN A 96 -6.13 14.73 -5.78
C ASN A 96 -5.80 13.53 -6.67
N VAL A 97 -6.52 12.44 -6.46
CA VAL A 97 -6.60 11.33 -7.42
C VAL A 97 -7.82 11.59 -8.28
N VAL A 98 -7.60 11.86 -9.56
CA VAL A 98 -8.65 12.24 -10.51
C VAL A 98 -8.74 11.19 -11.61
N VAL A 99 -9.95 10.77 -11.96
CA VAL A 99 -10.15 9.87 -13.10
C VAL A 99 -9.76 10.58 -14.39
N ALA A 100 -8.92 9.96 -15.19
CA ALA A 100 -8.53 10.46 -16.51
C ALA A 100 -9.17 9.62 -17.62
N PRO A 101 -9.24 10.14 -18.85
CA PRO A 101 -9.64 9.35 -20.01
C PRO A 101 -8.85 8.03 -20.13
N PRO A 102 -9.49 6.89 -20.45
CA PRO A 102 -8.83 5.58 -20.55
C PRO A 102 -7.63 5.49 -21.50
N ASP A 103 -7.51 6.41 -22.46
CA ASP A 103 -6.44 6.55 -23.44
C ASP A 103 -5.31 7.51 -22.98
N THR A 104 -5.37 7.98 -21.74
CA THR A 104 -4.32 8.83 -21.15
C THR A 104 -3.04 8.02 -20.92
N ASN A 105 -2.06 8.21 -21.81
CA ASN A 105 -0.77 7.54 -21.74
C ASN A 105 0.19 8.23 -20.74
N ALA A 106 1.08 7.46 -20.13
CA ALA A 106 2.15 7.96 -19.28
C ALA A 106 3.53 7.68 -19.91
N PRO A 107 4.45 8.67 -19.97
CA PRO A 107 5.81 8.44 -20.43
C PRO A 107 6.49 7.31 -19.65
N GLY A 108 7.13 6.36 -20.36
CA GLY A 108 7.80 5.21 -19.75
C GLY A 108 6.87 4.05 -19.36
N CYS A 109 5.55 4.22 -19.45
CA CYS A 109 4.56 3.16 -19.29
C CYS A 109 4.09 2.63 -20.65
N ALA A 110 3.39 1.49 -20.63
CA ALA A 110 2.75 0.95 -21.82
C ALA A 110 1.73 1.97 -22.36
N THR A 111 1.64 2.07 -23.69
CA THR A 111 0.66 2.92 -24.36
C THR A 111 -0.56 2.11 -24.76
N GLY A 112 -1.74 2.72 -24.73
CA GLY A 112 -2.98 2.10 -25.20
C GLY A 112 -4.18 2.54 -24.38
N THR A 113 -5.29 1.84 -24.59
CA THR A 113 -6.49 2.01 -23.77
C THR A 113 -6.41 1.10 -22.55
N HIS A 114 -6.59 1.69 -21.38
CA HIS A 114 -6.60 0.98 -20.09
C HIS A 114 -8.02 0.75 -19.58
N LEU A 115 -8.22 -0.18 -18.64
CA LEU A 115 -9.52 -0.33 -17.97
C LEU A 115 -9.91 0.95 -17.22
N ALA A 116 -8.95 1.58 -16.56
CA ALA A 116 -9.08 2.92 -15.99
C ALA A 116 -7.72 3.61 -15.90
N VAL A 117 -7.73 4.95 -15.91
CA VAL A 117 -6.55 5.76 -15.61
C VAL A 117 -6.86 6.68 -14.46
N TRP A 118 -6.02 6.65 -13.42
CA TRP A 118 -6.11 7.55 -12.28
C TRP A 118 -4.93 8.49 -12.29
N ASN A 119 -5.19 9.76 -12.62
CA ASN A 119 -4.17 10.79 -12.60
C ASN A 119 -3.95 11.29 -11.17
N LEU A 120 -2.73 11.14 -10.68
CA LEU A 120 -2.31 11.81 -9.45
C LEU A 120 -1.99 13.26 -9.84
N ALA A 121 -2.93 14.17 -9.57
CA ALA A 121 -2.80 15.60 -9.81
C ALA A 121 -2.12 16.24 -8.59
N LEU A 122 -0.79 16.18 -8.56
CA LEU A 122 0.06 16.53 -7.43
C LEU A 122 0.57 17.97 -7.52
N SER A 123 0.89 18.56 -6.37
CA SER A 123 1.58 19.82 -6.23
C SER A 123 2.79 19.66 -5.30
N VAL A 124 3.93 20.20 -5.73
CA VAL A 124 5.19 20.22 -4.96
C VAL A 124 5.85 21.58 -5.15
N ALA A 125 6.06 22.32 -4.06
CA ALA A 125 6.64 23.67 -4.11
C ALA A 125 5.97 24.61 -5.15
N GLY A 126 4.64 24.51 -5.28
CA GLY A 126 3.85 25.32 -6.22
C GLY A 126 3.90 24.85 -7.68
N GLN A 127 4.63 23.77 -7.99
CA GLN A 127 4.65 23.15 -9.32
C GLN A 127 3.68 21.98 -9.39
N ALA A 128 2.89 21.93 -10.47
CA ALA A 128 1.97 20.83 -10.73
C ALA A 128 2.72 19.63 -11.36
N ILE A 129 2.41 18.43 -10.89
CA ILE A 129 2.91 17.17 -11.43
C ILE A 129 1.69 16.29 -11.69
N ASN A 130 1.53 15.84 -12.93
CA ASN A 130 0.50 14.88 -13.31
C ASN A 130 1.15 13.52 -13.55
N LEU A 131 0.74 12.53 -12.77
CA LEU A 131 1.29 11.19 -12.83
C LEU A 131 0.15 10.19 -13.05
N PRO A 132 -0.05 9.68 -14.28
CA PRO A 132 -1.07 8.69 -14.54
C PRO A 132 -0.70 7.34 -13.92
N VAL A 133 -1.68 6.74 -13.24
CA VAL A 133 -1.67 5.34 -12.80
C VAL A 133 -2.60 4.57 -13.71
N HIS A 134 -2.04 3.63 -14.47
CA HIS A 134 -2.79 2.75 -15.35
C HIS A 134 -3.33 1.56 -14.57
N VAL A 135 -4.62 1.26 -14.72
CA VAL A 135 -5.29 0.15 -14.05
C VAL A 135 -5.82 -0.79 -15.11
N ASP A 136 -5.43 -2.06 -15.05
CA ASP A 136 -5.82 -3.08 -16.02
C ASP A 136 -6.08 -4.43 -15.33
N PRO A 137 -6.95 -5.28 -15.89
CA PRO A 137 -7.01 -6.68 -15.47
C PRO A 137 -5.68 -7.37 -15.77
N THR A 138 -5.28 -8.29 -14.91
CA THR A 138 -4.14 -9.17 -15.19
C THR A 138 -4.51 -10.21 -16.25
N ALA A 139 -3.51 -10.67 -17.00
CA ALA A 139 -3.69 -11.72 -18.00
C ALA A 139 -2.44 -12.62 -18.06
N GLY A 140 -2.59 -13.82 -18.64
CA GLY A 140 -1.49 -14.77 -18.76
C GLY A 140 -0.85 -15.10 -17.41
N ALA A 141 0.49 -15.10 -17.35
CA ALA A 141 1.24 -15.40 -16.12
C ALA A 141 0.98 -14.40 -14.98
N GLU A 142 0.62 -13.15 -15.29
CA GLU A 142 0.32 -12.13 -14.27
C GLU A 142 -0.98 -12.43 -13.52
N ALA A 143 -1.88 -13.27 -14.05
CA ALA A 143 -3.11 -13.67 -13.37
C ALA A 143 -2.83 -14.41 -12.04
N ALA A 144 -1.64 -15.00 -11.88
CA ALA A 144 -1.20 -15.60 -10.61
C ALA A 144 -0.77 -14.55 -9.55
N LEU A 145 -0.57 -13.29 -9.95
CA LEU A 145 -0.10 -12.23 -9.07
C LEU A 145 -1.25 -11.42 -8.45
N GLY A 146 -2.40 -11.36 -9.11
CA GLY A 146 -3.59 -10.64 -8.66
C GLY A 146 -4.67 -10.60 -9.75
N ALA A 147 -5.82 -10.00 -9.47
CA ALA A 147 -6.91 -9.80 -10.43
C ALA A 147 -6.72 -8.56 -11.31
N TYR A 148 -6.06 -7.54 -10.78
CA TYR A 148 -5.74 -6.30 -11.50
C TYR A 148 -4.29 -5.90 -11.22
N LYS A 149 -3.74 -5.06 -12.09
CA LYS A 149 -2.47 -4.39 -11.88
C LYS A 149 -2.65 -2.89 -12.00
N MET A 150 -1.95 -2.16 -11.13
CA MET A 150 -1.81 -0.71 -11.19
C MET A 150 -0.36 -0.40 -11.54
N VAL A 151 -0.13 0.34 -12.62
CA VAL A 151 1.21 0.65 -13.11
C VAL A 151 1.42 2.15 -13.09
N VAL A 152 2.53 2.57 -12.53
CA VAL A 152 3.00 3.95 -12.56
C VAL A 152 4.47 3.98 -12.97
N CYS A 153 4.82 4.92 -13.84
CA CYS A 153 6.18 5.11 -14.33
C CYS A 153 6.67 6.49 -13.94
N LEU A 154 7.85 6.56 -13.31
CA LEU A 154 8.43 7.82 -12.87
C LEU A 154 9.58 8.18 -13.80
N ALA A 155 9.78 9.48 -13.99
CA ALA A 155 10.96 10.01 -14.66
C ALA A 155 12.24 9.77 -13.82
N PRO A 156 13.43 9.70 -14.46
CA PRO A 156 14.69 9.59 -13.75
C PRO A 156 15.00 10.88 -12.99
N ALA A 157 15.53 10.74 -11.78
CA ALA A 157 15.84 11.87 -10.88
C ALA A 157 17.32 12.29 -10.93
N ASP A 158 18.21 11.40 -11.34
CA ASP A 158 19.67 11.52 -11.20
C ASP A 158 20.44 11.65 -12.52
N VAL A 159 19.72 11.89 -13.63
CA VAL A 159 20.34 12.32 -14.91
C VAL A 159 20.66 13.82 -14.88
N PRO A 160 21.59 14.32 -15.72
CA PRO A 160 21.96 15.74 -15.75
C PRO A 160 20.75 16.69 -15.95
N GLN A 161 20.81 17.88 -15.35
CA GLN A 161 19.79 18.91 -15.54
C GLN A 161 19.68 19.28 -17.03
N GLY A 162 18.45 19.44 -17.53
CA GLY A 162 18.18 19.69 -18.96
C GLY A 162 18.01 18.42 -19.80
N THR A 163 18.28 17.22 -19.24
CA THR A 163 18.00 15.96 -19.94
C THR A 163 16.50 15.83 -20.22
N PRO A 164 16.07 15.58 -21.47
CA PRO A 164 14.66 15.36 -21.79
C PRO A 164 14.05 14.22 -20.97
N GLY A 165 12.85 14.45 -20.44
CA GLY A 165 12.14 13.44 -19.64
C GLY A 165 12.66 13.24 -18.22
N ARG A 166 13.60 14.05 -17.73
CA ARG A 166 14.03 14.07 -16.33
C ARG A 166 12.91 14.54 -15.39
N SER A 167 12.87 14.00 -14.18
CA SER A 167 11.99 14.49 -13.11
C SER A 167 12.24 15.98 -12.84
N PRO A 168 11.20 16.81 -12.70
CA PRO A 168 11.34 18.22 -12.32
C PRO A 168 12.16 18.37 -11.04
N ASN A 169 13.16 19.26 -11.04
CA ASN A 169 14.07 19.52 -9.91
C ASN A 169 14.81 18.27 -9.38
N GLY A 170 14.92 17.21 -10.19
CA GLY A 170 15.47 15.93 -9.77
C GLY A 170 14.63 15.26 -8.69
N ALA A 171 13.31 15.42 -8.76
CA ALA A 171 12.38 14.86 -7.79
C ALA A 171 12.49 13.34 -7.73
N GLN A 172 12.88 12.84 -6.55
CA GLN A 172 12.96 11.43 -6.23
C GLN A 172 11.88 11.07 -5.21
N LEU A 173 11.16 9.98 -5.41
CA LEU A 173 10.15 9.49 -4.48
C LEU A 173 10.80 9.15 -3.13
N LEU A 174 10.21 9.56 -2.02
CA LEU A 174 10.54 9.02 -0.69
C LEU A 174 9.35 8.28 -0.11
N GLU A 175 8.17 8.88 -0.23
CA GLU A 175 6.91 8.33 0.25
C GLU A 175 5.76 8.81 -0.63
N ALA A 176 4.82 7.92 -0.93
CA ALA A 176 3.50 8.28 -1.44
C ALA A 176 2.42 7.42 -0.78
N ASN A 177 1.39 8.08 -0.27
CA ASN A 177 0.16 7.54 0.27
C ASN A 177 -0.96 7.82 -0.72
N PHE A 178 -1.32 6.83 -1.53
CA PHE A 178 -2.44 6.87 -2.44
C PHE A 178 -3.69 6.40 -1.71
N THR A 179 -4.68 7.27 -1.52
CA THR A 179 -5.94 6.92 -0.84
C THR A 179 -7.11 7.14 -1.78
N VAL A 180 -7.96 6.13 -1.93
CA VAL A 180 -9.20 6.22 -2.70
C VAL A 180 -10.40 5.74 -1.90
N ASN A 181 -11.56 6.30 -2.20
CA ASN A 181 -12.81 6.02 -1.50
C ASN A 181 -13.84 5.44 -2.47
N ASN A 182 -14.50 4.35 -2.06
CA ASN A 182 -15.54 3.65 -2.81
C ASN A 182 -15.09 3.16 -4.21
N VAL A 183 -13.78 3.03 -4.42
CA VAL A 183 -13.18 2.50 -5.67
C VAL A 183 -13.00 0.99 -5.57
N PHE A 184 -12.54 0.49 -4.43
CA PHE A 184 -12.33 -0.93 -4.22
C PHE A 184 -13.46 -1.53 -3.40
N GLN A 185 -14.03 -2.65 -3.86
CA GLN A 185 -14.74 -3.54 -2.97
C GLN A 185 -13.72 -4.47 -2.33
N VAL A 186 -13.62 -4.39 -1.01
CA VAL A 186 -12.60 -5.08 -0.24
C VAL A 186 -13.14 -6.44 0.24
N PRO A 187 -12.42 -7.55 0.03
CA PRO A 187 -12.86 -8.86 0.51
C PRO A 187 -12.81 -8.94 2.05
N ALA A 188 -13.61 -9.83 2.63
CA ALA A 188 -13.58 -10.11 4.07
C ALA A 188 -12.30 -10.88 4.49
N ALA A 189 -11.75 -11.68 3.59
CA ALA A 189 -10.56 -12.49 3.84
C ALA A 189 -9.28 -11.65 3.84
N GLN A 190 -8.24 -12.18 4.51
CA GLN A 190 -6.89 -11.64 4.37
C GLN A 190 -6.41 -11.78 2.92
N SER A 191 -5.70 -10.77 2.44
CA SER A 191 -5.18 -10.68 1.09
C SER A 191 -3.73 -10.23 1.09
N VAL A 192 -2.95 -10.71 0.12
CA VAL A 192 -1.54 -10.35 -0.04
C VAL A 192 -1.38 -9.45 -1.25
N TRP A 193 -1.16 -8.17 -1.00
CA TRP A 193 -0.80 -7.19 -2.03
C TRP A 193 0.67 -7.37 -2.39
N LYS A 194 0.99 -7.26 -3.68
CA LYS A 194 2.35 -7.37 -4.21
C LYS A 194 2.70 -6.11 -4.98
N ALA A 195 3.93 -5.63 -4.86
CA ALA A 195 4.46 -4.63 -5.77
C ALA A 195 5.79 -5.11 -6.37
N ILE A 196 5.90 -5.03 -7.69
CA ILE A 196 7.13 -5.26 -8.44
C ILE A 196 7.67 -3.89 -8.86
N THR A 197 8.90 -3.61 -8.44
CA THR A 197 9.52 -2.29 -8.63
C THR A 197 10.83 -2.44 -9.37
N THR A 198 10.93 -1.78 -10.52
CA THR A 198 12.16 -1.71 -11.32
C THR A 198 12.78 -0.31 -11.14
N PRO A 199 13.97 -0.18 -10.53
CA PRO A 199 14.66 1.09 -10.37
C PRO A 199 15.33 1.55 -11.66
N TYR A 200 15.78 2.81 -11.72
CA TYR A 200 16.76 3.28 -12.71
C TYR A 200 18.17 2.76 -12.37
N ALA A 201 18.98 2.51 -13.40
CA ALA A 201 20.43 2.39 -13.24
C ALA A 201 21.02 3.79 -13.05
N SER A 202 21.88 3.93 -12.03
CA SER A 202 22.35 5.24 -11.57
C SER A 202 22.97 6.08 -12.68
N GLY A 203 22.50 7.32 -12.81
CA GLY A 203 23.01 8.33 -13.76
C GLY A 203 22.70 8.06 -15.24
N THR A 204 22.09 6.92 -15.58
CA THR A 204 21.89 6.52 -16.99
C THR A 204 20.54 6.93 -17.58
N GLY A 205 19.52 7.13 -16.73
CA GLY A 205 18.14 7.28 -17.18
C GLY A 205 17.52 6.00 -17.79
N LEU A 206 18.20 4.85 -17.68
CA LEU A 206 17.71 3.56 -18.17
C LEU A 206 17.22 2.67 -17.02
N PRO A 207 16.12 1.91 -17.18
CA PRO A 207 15.69 0.96 -16.17
C PRO A 207 16.73 -0.13 -15.87
N ASN A 208 16.98 -0.40 -14.59
CA ASN A 208 17.79 -1.50 -14.10
C ASN A 208 16.93 -2.74 -13.86
N LEU A 209 16.81 -3.59 -14.88
CA LEU A 209 16.00 -4.81 -14.81
C LEU A 209 16.51 -5.79 -13.74
N THR A 210 17.83 -5.90 -13.57
CA THR A 210 18.44 -6.78 -12.55
C THR A 210 18.21 -6.32 -11.11
N GLY A 211 17.92 -5.02 -10.92
CA GLY A 211 17.56 -4.44 -9.64
C GLY A 211 16.06 -4.53 -9.32
N THR A 212 15.29 -5.28 -10.12
CA THR A 212 13.84 -5.43 -9.89
C THR A 212 13.58 -6.25 -8.63
N VAL A 213 12.74 -5.72 -7.74
CA VAL A 213 12.39 -6.36 -6.47
C VAL A 213 10.88 -6.53 -6.33
N GLU A 214 10.47 -7.58 -5.61
CA GLU A 214 9.09 -7.77 -5.16
C GLU A 214 8.96 -7.40 -3.68
N THR A 215 7.90 -6.68 -3.34
CA THR A 215 7.47 -6.38 -1.98
C THR A 215 6.06 -6.87 -1.74
N ARG A 216 5.73 -7.15 -0.49
CA ARG A 216 4.41 -7.67 -0.10
C ARG A 216 3.83 -6.90 1.08
N ALA A 217 2.53 -6.69 1.05
CA ALA A 217 1.76 -6.17 2.17
C ALA A 217 0.58 -7.08 2.46
N LEU A 218 0.34 -7.37 3.74
CA LEU A 218 -0.85 -8.06 4.19
C LEU A 218 -1.95 -7.02 4.43
N ALA A 219 -3.10 -7.21 3.78
CA ALA A 219 -4.29 -6.42 4.02
C ALA A 219 -5.41 -7.34 4.49
N SER A 220 -6.14 -6.91 5.51
CA SER A 220 -7.24 -7.70 6.05
C SER A 220 -8.30 -6.78 6.63
N SER A 221 -9.54 -7.02 6.24
CA SER A 221 -10.70 -6.28 6.71
C SER A 221 -10.94 -6.57 8.20
N GLY A 222 -11.19 -5.49 8.95
CA GLY A 222 -11.68 -5.58 10.32
C GLY A 222 -13.19 -5.81 10.31
N THR A 223 -13.67 -6.76 11.11
CA THR A 223 -15.11 -6.94 11.37
C THR A 223 -15.38 -6.68 12.84
N LEU A 224 -16.26 -5.73 13.11
CA LEU A 224 -16.80 -5.45 14.44
C LEU A 224 -18.27 -5.89 14.47
N THR A 225 -18.57 -6.94 15.23
CA THR A 225 -19.97 -7.35 15.44
C THR A 225 -20.55 -6.60 16.63
N LEU A 226 -21.86 -6.33 16.60
CA LEU A 226 -22.57 -5.68 17.69
C LEU A 226 -23.89 -6.41 17.95
N SER A 227 -24.15 -6.69 19.22
CA SER A 227 -25.41 -7.23 19.72
C SER A 227 -25.82 -6.43 20.95
N ALA A 228 -27.12 -6.18 21.11
CA ALA A 228 -27.66 -5.45 22.25
C ALA A 228 -28.71 -6.29 22.97
N ARG A 229 -28.66 -6.29 24.29
CA ARG A 229 -29.64 -6.96 25.14
C ARG A 229 -30.03 -6.06 26.30
N VAL A 230 -31.33 -5.84 26.48
CA VAL A 230 -31.85 -5.19 27.70
C VAL A 230 -31.57 -6.11 28.88
N THR A 231 -30.71 -5.67 29.81
CA THR A 231 -30.36 -6.44 31.01
C THR A 231 -31.26 -6.12 32.18
N ASN A 232 -31.83 -4.90 32.23
CA ASN A 232 -32.78 -4.51 33.25
C ASN A 232 -33.82 -3.53 32.69
N LYS A 233 -35.06 -3.98 32.51
CA LYS A 233 -36.15 -3.13 31.99
C LYS A 233 -36.50 -1.97 32.94
N LYS A 234 -36.51 -2.21 34.26
CA LYS A 234 -36.85 -1.18 35.26
C LYS A 234 -35.81 -0.06 35.31
N LYS A 235 -34.53 -0.42 35.27
CA LYS A 235 -33.39 0.53 35.25
C LYS A 235 -33.01 1.00 33.84
N ARG A 236 -33.73 0.55 32.81
CA ARG A 236 -33.45 0.81 31.39
C ARG A 236 -32.00 0.51 30.97
N THR A 237 -31.41 -0.50 31.59
CA THR A 237 -30.01 -0.88 31.36
C THR A 237 -29.90 -1.79 30.15
N VAL A 238 -28.96 -1.49 29.25
CA VAL A 238 -28.70 -2.26 28.03
C VAL A 238 -27.24 -2.69 28.02
N ARG A 239 -27.00 -3.99 27.84
CA ARG A 239 -25.66 -4.49 27.54
C ARG A 239 -25.48 -4.55 26.04
N VAL A 240 -24.41 -3.93 25.57
CA VAL A 240 -23.94 -4.05 24.18
C VAL A 240 -22.68 -4.89 24.19
N SER A 241 -22.64 -5.96 23.41
CA SER A 241 -21.47 -6.84 23.32
C SER A 241 -21.21 -7.25 21.88
N GLY A 242 -19.97 -7.65 21.61
CA GLY A 242 -19.56 -8.03 20.27
C GLY A 242 -18.15 -8.56 20.23
N LYS A 243 -17.64 -8.75 19.01
CA LYS A 243 -16.29 -9.23 18.75
C LYS A 243 -15.63 -8.39 17.67
N LEU A 244 -14.39 -7.98 17.91
CA LEU A 244 -13.51 -7.41 16.91
C LEU A 244 -12.61 -8.52 16.35
N THR A 245 -12.65 -8.68 15.04
CA THR A 245 -11.74 -9.58 14.31
C THR A 245 -11.08 -8.83 13.17
N GLN A 246 -9.91 -9.29 12.75
CA GLN A 246 -9.21 -8.81 11.56
C GLN A 246 -8.67 -10.01 10.80
N GLY A 247 -9.07 -10.16 9.53
CA GLY A 247 -8.72 -11.34 8.73
C GLY A 247 -9.19 -12.65 9.38
N GLY A 248 -10.30 -12.62 10.12
CA GLY A 248 -10.83 -13.76 10.89
C GLY A 248 -10.16 -13.99 12.25
N ALA A 249 -8.99 -13.41 12.53
CA ALA A 249 -8.32 -13.51 13.81
C ALA A 249 -8.90 -12.52 14.84
N ALA A 250 -8.94 -12.91 16.11
CA ALA A 250 -9.34 -12.02 17.20
C ALA A 250 -8.32 -10.89 17.40
N VAL A 251 -8.80 -9.65 17.56
CA VAL A 251 -7.94 -8.50 17.84
C VAL A 251 -8.03 -8.12 19.31
N ALA A 252 -6.92 -8.24 20.04
CA ALA A 252 -6.84 -7.95 21.47
C ALA A 252 -6.43 -6.49 21.76
N GLY A 253 -6.90 -5.94 22.87
CA GLY A 253 -6.44 -4.64 23.39
C GLY A 253 -6.92 -3.40 22.63
N SER A 254 -7.69 -3.55 21.56
CA SER A 254 -8.26 -2.43 20.80
C SER A 254 -9.38 -1.74 21.57
N GLN A 255 -9.40 -0.42 21.53
CA GLN A 255 -10.47 0.37 22.14
C GLN A 255 -11.72 0.37 21.24
N VAL A 256 -12.86 -0.02 21.82
CA VAL A 256 -14.18 0.09 21.23
C VAL A 256 -14.92 1.23 21.92
N ARG A 257 -15.44 2.18 21.13
CA ARG A 257 -16.23 3.30 21.64
C ARG A 257 -17.61 3.28 20.99
N LEU A 258 -18.64 3.38 21.80
CA LEU A 258 -20.00 3.54 21.31
C LEU A 258 -20.27 5.03 21.08
N VAL A 259 -20.87 5.34 19.94
CA VAL A 259 -21.31 6.69 19.58
C VAL A 259 -22.84 6.66 19.58
N LEU A 260 -23.47 7.59 20.29
CA LEU A 260 -24.93 7.74 20.33
C LEU A 260 -25.28 9.09 19.72
N ASN A 261 -26.19 9.09 18.75
CA ASN A 261 -26.64 10.31 18.04
C ASN A 261 -25.47 11.16 17.49
N GLY A 262 -24.44 10.50 16.96
CA GLY A 262 -23.24 11.18 16.42
C GLY A 262 -22.25 11.73 17.46
N ALA A 263 -22.58 11.67 18.77
CA ALA A 263 -21.71 12.12 19.84
C ALA A 263 -20.92 10.97 20.46
N ALA A 264 -19.61 11.16 20.61
CA ALA A 264 -18.75 10.23 21.31
C ALA A 264 -19.23 10.09 22.76
N THR A 265 -19.51 8.87 23.20
CA THR A 265 -19.96 8.63 24.58
C THR A 265 -18.80 8.25 25.49
N LYS A 266 -19.07 8.29 26.81
CA LYS A 266 -18.20 7.72 27.84
C LYS A 266 -18.11 6.18 27.79
N PHE A 267 -18.97 5.52 27.00
CA PHE A 267 -19.00 4.07 26.92
C PHE A 267 -17.86 3.57 26.03
N THR A 268 -16.79 3.17 26.70
CA THR A 268 -15.59 2.60 26.09
C THR A 268 -15.27 1.24 26.72
N ALA A 269 -14.75 0.34 25.91
CA ALA A 269 -14.26 -0.96 26.33
C ALA A 269 -12.99 -1.28 25.57
N ARG A 270 -12.19 -2.22 26.07
CA ARG A 270 -11.12 -2.84 25.29
C ARG A 270 -11.48 -4.27 24.95
N THR A 271 -11.04 -4.72 23.78
CA THR A 271 -11.24 -6.10 23.35
C THR A 271 -10.35 -7.03 24.16
N ALA A 272 -10.91 -8.16 24.60
CA ALA A 272 -10.17 -9.25 25.25
C ALA A 272 -9.27 -9.98 24.24
N ALA A 273 -8.47 -10.94 24.70
CA ALA A 273 -7.66 -11.82 23.82
C ALA A 273 -8.49 -12.55 22.76
N SER A 274 -9.76 -12.86 23.07
CA SER A 274 -10.73 -13.44 22.14
C SER A 274 -11.36 -12.43 21.18
N GLY A 275 -10.97 -11.15 21.24
CA GLY A 275 -11.57 -10.06 20.48
C GLY A 275 -12.92 -9.60 21.01
N ALA A 276 -13.45 -10.26 22.05
CA ALA A 276 -14.75 -9.91 22.63
C ALA A 276 -14.70 -8.58 23.39
N TYR A 277 -15.78 -7.81 23.34
CA TYR A 277 -15.98 -6.61 24.16
C TYR A 277 -17.42 -6.58 24.71
N SER A 278 -17.60 -5.87 25.83
CA SER A 278 -18.92 -5.61 26.41
C SER A 278 -18.95 -4.22 27.03
N LEU A 279 -20.04 -3.51 26.78
CA LEU A 279 -20.39 -2.19 27.32
C LEU A 279 -21.75 -2.31 28.02
N VAL A 280 -21.95 -1.53 29.07
CA VAL A 280 -23.25 -1.42 29.74
C VAL A 280 -23.66 0.05 29.72
N LEU A 281 -24.85 0.29 29.18
CA LEU A 281 -25.52 1.57 29.10
C LEU A 281 -26.63 1.65 30.15
#